data_AF-Q4T145-F1
#
_entry.id   AF-Q4T145-F1
#
_cell.length_a   1.000
_cell.length_b   1.000
_cell.length_c   1.000
_cell.angle_alpha   90.00
_cell.angle_beta   90.00
_cell.angle_gamma   90.00
#
_symmetry.space_group_name_H-M   'P 1'
#
loop_
_entity.id
_entity.type
_entity.pdbx_description
1 polymer ?
#
loop_
_entity_poly.entity_id
_entity_poly.type
_entity_poly.pdbx_seq_one_letter_code
_entity_poly.pdbx_strand_id
1 'polypeptide(L)'
;LGWLHELGKRLETPYINSTLGGPTVRSSYIAALYFTLSSLTSVGFGNVSANTDAEKIFSICTMLVGALMHALVFGNVTAIIQRMYSRRSLYHTRMKDLKDFIRVHSLPQQIKQRMLEYFQTTWSVNNGIDANELLHNFPDELRADIAMH
;
A
#
# COMPACT_ATOMS: atom_id res chain seq x y z
N LEU A 1 24.16 1.81 31.92
CA LEU A 1 24.25 0.37 31.55
C LEU A 1 23.27 0.15 30.40
N GLY A 2 23.77 -0.23 29.22
CA GLY A 2 22.94 -0.38 28.02
C GLY A 2 22.14 -1.68 27.99
N TRP A 3 21.20 -1.81 27.05
CA TRP A 3 20.34 -2.99 26.94
C TRP A 3 21.11 -4.30 26.68
N LEU A 4 22.28 -4.22 26.03
CA LEU A 4 23.16 -5.37 25.82
C LEU A 4 23.78 -5.89 27.14
N HIS A 5 24.04 -5.00 28.10
CA HIS A 5 24.51 -5.40 29.44
C HIS A 5 23.40 -6.10 30.23
N GLU A 6 22.15 -5.62 30.12
CA GLU A 6 20.99 -6.27 30.74
C GLU A 6 20.71 -7.65 30.09
N LEU A 7 20.88 -7.77 28.77
CA LEU A 7 20.80 -9.05 28.06
C LEU A 7 21.86 -10.04 28.57
N GLY A 8 23.12 -9.60 28.72
CA GLY A 8 24.19 -10.42 29.29
C GLY A 8 23.91 -10.87 30.73
N LYS A 9 23.28 -10.00 31.54
CA LYS A 9 22.84 -10.34 32.89
C LYS A 9 21.72 -11.40 32.91
N ARG A 10 20.78 -11.33 31.97
CA ARG A 10 19.67 -12.30 31.84
C ARG A 10 20.11 -13.67 31.29
N LEU A 11 21.14 -13.69 30.44
CA LEU A 11 21.73 -14.92 29.91
C LEU A 11 22.80 -15.55 30.81
N GLU A 12 22.97 -15.06 32.05
CA GLU A 12 24.03 -15.50 32.99
C GLU A 12 25.47 -15.37 32.43
N THR A 13 25.66 -14.57 31.38
CA THR A 13 26.95 -14.22 30.79
C THR A 13 27.21 -12.72 30.93
N PRO A 14 27.45 -12.20 32.16
CA PRO A 14 27.60 -10.78 32.40
C PRO A 14 28.89 -10.23 31.77
N TYR A 15 28.85 -8.96 31.35
CA TYR A 15 30.03 -8.22 30.95
C TYR A 15 30.87 -7.90 32.21
N ILE A 16 32.14 -8.33 32.22
CA ILE A 16 33.06 -8.17 33.37
C ILE A 16 33.73 -6.79 33.36
N ASN A 17 34.14 -6.29 32.18
CA ASN A 17 34.82 -5.00 32.00
C ASN A 17 34.33 -4.23 30.76
N SER A 18 33.02 -4.31 30.47
CA SER A 18 32.36 -3.73 29.28
C SER A 18 32.83 -4.27 27.90
N THR A 19 33.98 -4.94 27.83
CA THR A 19 34.61 -5.53 26.63
C THR A 19 35.00 -6.99 26.81
N LEU A 20 35.07 -7.48 28.05
CA LEU A 20 35.45 -8.85 28.39
C LEU A 20 34.29 -9.56 29.08
N GLY A 21 33.87 -10.72 28.54
CA GLY A 21 32.61 -11.40 28.92
C GLY A 21 31.40 -10.79 28.20
N GLY A 22 30.37 -11.59 27.94
CA GLY A 22 29.16 -11.18 27.24
C GLY A 22 28.50 -12.32 26.43
N PRO A 23 27.25 -12.14 25.96
CA PRO A 23 26.58 -13.09 25.09
C PRO A 23 27.34 -13.25 23.76
N THR A 24 27.26 -14.45 23.18
CA THR A 24 27.94 -14.74 21.90
C THR A 24 27.50 -13.79 20.79
N VAL A 25 28.37 -13.53 19.81
CA VAL A 25 28.08 -12.64 18.66
C VAL A 25 26.77 -12.99 17.97
N ARG A 26 26.45 -14.30 17.88
CA ARG A 26 25.18 -14.79 17.34
C ARG A 26 23.99 -14.33 18.18
N SER A 27 24.05 -14.45 19.50
CA SER A 27 22.98 -14.04 20.40
C SER A 27 22.76 -12.52 20.37
N SER A 28 23.84 -11.72 20.37
CA SER A 28 23.74 -10.27 20.22
C SER A 28 23.13 -9.84 18.88
N TYR A 29 23.48 -10.52 17.78
CA TYR A 29 22.91 -10.25 16.46
C TYR A 29 21.42 -10.61 16.39
N ILE A 30 21.03 -11.76 16.93
CA ILE A 30 19.63 -12.18 17.00
C ILE A 30 18.82 -11.20 17.85
N ALA A 31 19.36 -10.75 18.99
CA ALA A 31 18.70 -9.77 19.85
C ALA A 31 18.56 -8.40 19.16
N ALA A 32 19.58 -7.95 18.42
CA ALA A 32 19.53 -6.71 17.64
C ALA A 32 18.49 -6.80 16.51
N LEU A 33 18.48 -7.90 15.75
CA LEU A 33 17.47 -8.15 14.73
C LEU A 33 16.06 -8.21 15.33
N TYR A 34 15.89 -8.88 16.46
CA TYR A 34 14.63 -8.95 17.18
C TYR A 34 14.15 -7.56 17.59
N PHE A 35 15.05 -6.70 18.10
CA PHE A 35 14.74 -5.31 18.41
C PHE A 35 14.33 -4.53 17.15
N THR A 36 15.13 -4.58 16.09
CA THR A 36 14.85 -3.86 14.84
C THR A 36 13.52 -4.30 14.22
N LEU A 37 13.28 -5.61 14.13
CA LEU A 37 12.04 -6.16 13.58
C LEU A 37 10.83 -5.84 14.46
N SER A 38 10.96 -5.91 15.78
CA SER A 38 9.87 -5.56 16.71
C SER A 38 9.51 -4.08 16.68
N SER A 39 10.51 -3.20 16.52
CA SER A 39 10.31 -1.76 16.32
C SER A 39 9.73 -1.45 14.95
N LEU A 40 10.20 -2.13 13.90
CA LEU A 40 9.73 -1.92 12.53
C LEU A 40 8.27 -2.38 12.34
N THR A 41 7.91 -3.53 12.91
CA THR A 41 6.55 -4.08 12.84
C THR A 41 5.58 -3.43 13.83
N SER A 42 6.02 -2.41 14.58
CA SER A 42 5.26 -1.74 15.64
C SER A 42 4.69 -2.68 16.72
N VAL A 43 5.23 -3.90 16.87
CA VAL A 43 4.77 -4.85 17.89
C VAL A 43 5.26 -4.43 19.28
N GLY A 44 6.48 -3.90 19.36
CA GLY A 44 6.94 -3.14 20.52
C GLY A 44 6.89 -3.88 21.87
N PHE A 45 7.37 -5.13 21.95
CA PHE A 45 7.30 -5.95 23.17
C PHE A 45 8.02 -5.37 24.41
N GLY A 46 8.83 -4.32 24.28
CA GLY A 46 9.48 -3.64 25.42
C GLY A 46 10.57 -4.43 26.15
N ASN A 47 10.86 -5.67 25.75
CA ASN A 47 11.89 -6.52 26.38
C ASN A 47 13.33 -6.01 26.20
N VAL A 48 13.57 -5.21 25.16
CA VAL A 48 14.83 -4.50 24.91
C VAL A 48 14.49 -3.02 24.92
N SER A 49 14.82 -2.34 26.02
CA SER A 49 14.53 -0.92 26.21
C SER A 49 15.82 -0.12 26.25
N ALA A 50 15.83 1.03 25.58
CA ALA A 50 16.95 1.96 25.58
C ALA A 50 17.13 2.54 26.99
N ASN A 51 18.26 2.22 27.63
CA ASN A 51 18.52 2.62 29.01
C ASN A 51 19.35 3.91 29.08
N THR A 52 20.19 4.15 28.08
CA THR A 52 21.00 5.38 27.97
C THR A 52 20.37 6.39 27.03
N ASP A 53 20.65 7.67 27.24
CA ASP A 53 20.03 8.75 26.43
C ASP A 53 20.44 8.67 24.94
N ALA A 54 21.65 8.19 24.64
CA ALA A 54 22.09 7.90 23.28
C ALA A 54 21.28 6.76 22.63
N GLU A 55 21.01 5.68 23.36
CA GLU A 55 20.17 4.57 22.86
C GLU A 55 18.72 5.02 22.64
N LYS A 56 18.20 5.95 23.47
CA LYS A 56 16.85 6.49 23.32
C LYS A 56 16.73 7.30 22.03
N ILE A 57 17.71 8.16 21.73
CA ILE A 57 17.75 8.94 20.49
C ILE A 57 17.81 8.01 19.27
N PHE A 58 18.67 6.98 19.32
CA PHE A 58 18.75 5.99 18.25
C PHE A 58 17.42 5.25 18.05
N SER A 59 16.77 4.83 19.14
CA SER A 59 15.46 4.18 19.09
C SER A 59 14.41 5.08 18.42
N ILE A 60 14.34 6.37 18.81
CA ILE A 60 13.44 7.35 18.19
C ILE A 60 13.70 7.47 16.68
N CYS A 61 14.97 7.59 16.26
CA CYS A 61 15.33 7.62 14.84
C CYS A 61 14.86 6.36 14.11
N THR A 62 15.09 5.17 14.68
CA THR A 62 14.66 3.91 14.06
C THR A 62 13.14 3.77 13.98
N MET A 63 12.41 4.26 14.99
CA MET A 63 10.94 4.28 14.97
C MET A 63 10.40 5.23 13.89
N LEU A 64 11.01 6.41 13.71
CA LEU A 64 10.63 7.35 12.64
C LEU A 64 10.86 6.75 11.26
N VAL A 65 12.01 6.12 11.04
CA VAL A 65 12.30 5.43 9.78
C VAL A 65 11.32 4.28 9.54
N GLY A 66 11.02 3.49 10.57
CA GLY A 66 10.03 2.41 10.49
C GLY A 66 8.64 2.92 10.14
N ALA A 67 8.20 4.02 10.77
CA ALA A 67 6.90 4.65 10.49
C ALA A 67 6.81 5.16 9.04
N LEU A 68 7.86 5.82 8.54
CA LEU A 68 7.93 6.27 7.15
C LEU A 68 7.89 5.10 6.17
N MET A 69 8.65 4.04 6.44
CA MET A 69 8.62 2.82 5.62
C MET A 69 7.22 2.21 5.57
N HIS A 70 6.54 2.10 6.73
CA HIS A 70 5.16 1.63 6.80
C HIS A 70 4.23 2.51 5.97
N ALA A 71 4.31 3.84 6.12
CA ALA A 71 3.48 4.78 5.37
C ALA A 71 3.67 4.62 3.85
N LEU A 72 4.91 4.46 3.37
CA LEU A 72 5.21 4.27 1.95
C LEU A 72 4.69 2.94 1.42
N VAL A 73 4.89 1.84 2.15
CA VAL A 73 4.42 0.51 1.75
C VAL A 73 2.89 0.50 1.67
N PHE A 74 2.21 0.96 2.73
CA PHE A 74 0.75 1.02 2.74
C PHE A 74 0.20 2.02 1.71
N GLY A 75 0.88 3.12 1.46
CA GLY A 75 0.54 4.08 0.41
C GLY A 75 0.60 3.44 -0.99
N ASN A 76 1.67 2.71 -1.29
CA ASN A 76 1.82 1.99 -2.55
C ASN A 76 0.78 0.87 -2.70
N VAL A 77 0.54 0.09 -1.65
CA VAL A 77 -0.50 -0.96 -1.66
C VAL A 77 -1.88 -0.34 -1.89
N THR A 78 -2.20 0.77 -1.23
CA THR A 78 -3.45 1.50 -1.42
C THR A 78 -3.57 2.02 -2.85
N ALA A 79 -2.50 2.57 -3.42
CA ALA A 79 -2.48 3.04 -4.81
C ALA A 79 -2.68 1.89 -5.81
N ILE A 80 -2.09 0.71 -5.57
CA ILE A 80 -2.31 -0.49 -6.39
C ILE A 80 -3.77 -0.93 -6.31
N ILE A 81 -4.32 -1.02 -5.09
CA ILE A 81 -5.72 -1.37 -4.85
C ILE A 81 -6.64 -0.37 -5.57
N GLN A 82 -6.39 0.92 -5.42
CA GLN A 82 -7.16 1.97 -6.10
C GLN A 82 -7.05 1.85 -7.62
N ARG A 83 -5.87 1.58 -8.19
CA ARG A 83 -5.72 1.35 -9.64
C ARG A 83 -6.48 0.10 -10.11
N MET A 84 -6.43 -0.98 -9.35
CA MET A 84 -7.16 -2.22 -9.65
C MET A 84 -8.67 -1.99 -9.63
N TYR A 85 -9.19 -1.30 -8.61
CA TYR A 85 -10.60 -0.97 -8.49
C TYR A 85 -11.03 0.25 -9.31
N SER A 86 -10.12 1.08 -9.81
CA SER A 86 -10.44 2.29 -10.59
C SER A 86 -11.27 1.94 -11.82
N ARG A 87 -10.91 0.87 -12.53
CA ARG A 87 -11.67 0.39 -13.70
C ARG A 87 -13.10 -0.02 -13.33
N ARG A 88 -13.27 -0.75 -12.23
CA ARG A 88 -14.59 -1.21 -11.77
C ARG A 88 -15.41 -0.11 -11.09
N SER A 89 -14.76 0.81 -10.40
CA SER A 89 -15.37 2.00 -9.78
C SER A 89 -15.92 2.93 -10.86
N LEU A 90 -15.15 3.17 -11.94
CA LEU A 90 -15.60 3.95 -13.09
C LEU A 90 -16.86 3.33 -13.73
N TYR A 91 -16.88 2.01 -13.93
CA TYR A 91 -18.07 1.29 -14.40
C TYR A 91 -19.29 1.56 -13.52
N HIS A 92 -19.14 1.37 -12.22
CA HIS A 92 -20.24 1.52 -11.26
C HIS A 92 -20.74 2.97 -11.16
N THR A 93 -19.84 3.96 -11.24
CA THR A 93 -20.22 5.38 -11.25
C THR A 93 -20.99 5.72 -12.51
N ARG A 94 -20.49 5.40 -13.71
CA ARG A 94 -21.18 5.69 -14.97
C ARG A 94 -22.53 4.96 -15.08
N MET A 95 -22.61 3.72 -14.60
CA MET A 95 -23.86 2.96 -14.53
C MET A 95 -24.87 3.61 -13.57
N LYS A 96 -24.41 4.22 -12.48
CA LYS A 96 -25.25 4.96 -11.53
C LYS A 96 -25.79 6.24 -12.19
N ASP A 97 -24.92 7.01 -12.83
CA ASP A 97 -25.31 8.23 -13.55
C ASP A 97 -26.35 7.93 -14.64
N LEU A 98 -26.17 6.84 -15.39
CA LEU A 98 -27.13 6.39 -16.40
C LEU A 98 -28.49 6.03 -15.77
N LYS A 99 -28.48 5.30 -14.66
CA LYS A 99 -29.72 4.93 -13.94
C LYS A 99 -30.43 6.16 -13.37
N ASP A 100 -29.69 7.13 -12.86
CA ASP A 100 -30.24 8.39 -12.35
C ASP A 100 -30.82 9.23 -13.49
N PHE A 101 -30.16 9.31 -14.65
CA PHE A 101 -30.68 9.98 -15.84
C PHE A 101 -32.01 9.36 -16.32
N ILE A 102 -32.06 8.03 -16.39
CA ILE A 102 -33.26 7.26 -16.75
C ILE A 102 -34.41 7.54 -15.77
N ARG A 103 -34.11 7.67 -14.48
CA ARG A 103 -35.10 7.95 -13.43
C ARG A 103 -35.64 9.37 -13.53
N VAL A 104 -34.77 10.36 -13.75
CA VAL A 104 -35.17 11.78 -13.87
C VAL A 104 -36.04 12.01 -15.10
N HIS A 105 -35.68 11.42 -16.25
CA HIS A 105 -36.43 11.57 -17.50
C HIS A 105 -37.62 10.61 -17.65
N SER A 106 -37.89 9.77 -16.65
CA SER A 106 -38.98 8.77 -16.67
C SER A 106 -39.05 7.98 -17.98
N LEU A 107 -37.91 7.46 -18.44
CA LEU A 107 -37.84 6.78 -19.73
C LEU A 107 -38.64 5.47 -19.72
N PRO A 108 -39.36 5.14 -20.80
CA PRO A 108 -40.09 3.88 -20.93
C PRO A 108 -39.16 2.66 -20.79
N GLN A 109 -39.69 1.59 -20.22
CA GLN A 109 -38.91 0.41 -19.80
C GLN A 109 -38.16 -0.28 -20.95
N GLN A 110 -38.70 -0.21 -22.18
CA GLN A 110 -38.06 -0.73 -23.39
C GLN A 110 -36.79 0.05 -23.77
N ILE A 111 -36.80 1.38 -23.68
CA ILE A 111 -35.62 2.23 -23.99
C ILE A 111 -34.55 2.06 -22.92
N LYS A 112 -34.96 2.00 -21.65
CA LYS A 112 -34.08 1.70 -20.51
C LYS A 112 -33.30 0.39 -20.72
N GLN A 113 -33.99 -0.66 -21.14
CA GLN A 113 -33.39 -1.98 -21.32
C GLN A 113 -32.38 -1.99 -22.47
N ARG A 114 -32.72 -1.38 -23.61
CA ARG A 114 -31.78 -1.21 -24.73
C ARG A 114 -30.57 -0.37 -24.36
N MET A 115 -30.74 0.71 -23.59
CA MET A 115 -29.63 1.55 -23.13
C MET A 115 -28.68 0.79 -22.20
N LEU A 116 -29.21 -0.02 -21.28
CA LEU A 116 -28.39 -0.83 -20.36
C LEU A 116 -27.63 -1.94 -21.09
N GLU A 117 -28.28 -2.65 -22.03
CA GLU A 117 -27.64 -3.69 -22.84
C GLU A 117 -26.55 -3.10 -23.74
N TYR A 118 -26.79 -1.94 -24.35
CA TYR A 118 -25.79 -1.23 -25.14
C TYR A 118 -24.59 -0.81 -24.29
N PHE A 119 -24.85 -0.27 -23.10
CA PHE A 119 -23.79 0.14 -22.16
C PHE A 119 -22.98 -1.06 -21.66
N GLN A 120 -23.62 -2.18 -21.31
CA GLN A 120 -22.94 -3.42 -20.92
C GLN A 120 -22.11 -4.00 -22.05
N THR A 121 -22.64 -4.05 -23.28
CA THR A 121 -21.92 -4.57 -24.46
C THR A 121 -20.69 -3.71 -24.74
N THR A 122 -20.86 -2.38 -24.76
CA THR A 122 -19.76 -1.44 -24.97
C THR A 122 -18.70 -1.57 -23.89
N TRP A 123 -19.11 -1.68 -22.62
CA TRP A 123 -18.17 -1.83 -21.50
C TRP A 123 -17.43 -3.17 -21.51
N SER A 124 -18.11 -4.26 -21.88
CA SER A 124 -17.52 -5.60 -21.99
C SER A 124 -16.49 -5.69 -23.11
N VAL A 125 -16.71 -4.97 -24.22
CA VAL A 125 -15.80 -4.95 -25.37
C VAL A 125 -14.61 -4.02 -25.11
N ASN A 126 -14.86 -2.84 -24.54
CA ASN A 126 -13.82 -1.83 -24.34
C ASN A 126 -13.06 -1.93 -23.01
N ASN A 127 -13.50 -2.76 -22.05
CA ASN A 127 -12.84 -2.93 -20.75
C ASN A 127 -12.63 -1.61 -19.95
N GLY A 128 -13.47 -0.60 -20.23
CA GLY A 128 -13.38 0.75 -19.66
C GLY A 128 -12.45 1.72 -20.40
N ILE A 129 -11.98 1.37 -21.60
CA ILE A 129 -11.21 2.22 -22.49
C ILE A 129 -12.20 2.96 -23.41
N ASP A 130 -12.39 4.26 -23.25
CA ASP A 130 -13.28 5.01 -24.14
C ASP A 130 -12.58 5.22 -25.49
N ALA A 131 -12.77 4.26 -26.41
CA ALA A 131 -12.10 4.26 -27.72
C ALA A 131 -12.33 5.56 -28.50
N ASN A 132 -13.48 6.21 -28.28
CA ASN A 132 -13.80 7.47 -28.95
C ASN A 132 -13.01 8.65 -28.36
N GLU A 133 -12.82 8.68 -27.03
CA GLU A 133 -11.94 9.66 -26.35
C GLU A 133 -10.46 9.43 -26.72
N LEU A 134 -10.04 8.17 -26.81
CA LEU A 134 -8.70 7.81 -27.27
C LEU A 134 -8.46 8.24 -28.71
N LEU A 135 -9.38 7.94 -29.61
CA LEU A 135 -9.28 8.31 -31.03
C LEU A 135 -9.32 9.82 -31.22
N HIS A 136 -10.04 10.58 -30.37
CA HIS A 136 -10.09 12.05 -30.46
C HIS A 136 -8.78 12.74 -30.02
N ASN A 137 -7.90 12.02 -29.30
CA ASN A 137 -6.55 12.50 -28.95
C ASN A 137 -5.53 12.26 -30.07
N PHE A 138 -5.86 11.47 -31.09
CA PHE A 138 -5.00 11.24 -32.25
C PHE A 138 -5.37 12.18 -33.40
N PRO A 139 -4.37 12.67 -34.16
CA PRO A 139 -4.62 13.45 -35.37
C PRO A 139 -5.44 12.64 -36.39
N ASP A 140 -6.23 13.33 -37.20
CA ASP A 140 -7.24 12.72 -38.09
C ASP A 140 -6.65 11.69 -39.07
N GLU A 141 -5.38 11.82 -39.43
CA GLU A 141 -4.65 10.85 -40.27
C GLU A 141 -4.54 9.47 -39.62
N LEU A 142 -4.22 9.40 -38.32
CA LEU A 142 -4.17 8.13 -37.58
C LEU A 142 -5.57 7.55 -37.34
N ARG A 143 -6.59 8.40 -37.17
CA ARG A 143 -7.98 7.95 -36.99
C ARG A 143 -8.51 7.27 -38.25
N ALA A 144 -8.17 7.82 -39.42
CA ALA A 144 -8.54 7.23 -40.71
C ALA A 144 -7.87 5.87 -40.94
N ASP A 145 -6.59 5.75 -40.57
CA ASP A 145 -5.83 4.50 -40.75
C ASP A 145 -6.30 3.38 -39.80
N ILE A 146 -6.71 3.73 -38.58
CA ILE A 146 -7.29 2.80 -37.59
C ILE A 146 -8.73 2.40 -37.96
N ALA A 147 -9.54 3.32 -38.51
CA ALA A 147 -10.93 3.00 -38.91
C ALA A 147 -11.02 2.11 -40.16
N MET A 148 -9.93 2.02 -40.92
CA MET A 148 -9.81 1.17 -42.12
C MET A 148 -9.36 -0.26 -41.81
N HIS A 149 -8.90 -0.55 -40.59
CA HIS A 149 -8.49 -1.88 -40.11
C HIS A 149 -9.49 -2.44 -39.08
#